data_AF-A0A2A4V3Y0-F1
#
_entry.id   AF-A0A2A4V3Y0-F1
#
_cell.length_a   1.000
_cell.length_b   1.000
_cell.length_c   1.000
_cell.angle_alpha   90.00
_cell.angle_beta   90.00
_cell.angle_gamma   90.00
#
_symmetry.space_group_name_H-M   'P 1'
#
loop_
_entity.id
_entity.type
_entity.pdbx_description
1 polymer ?
#
loop_
_entity_poly.entity_id
_entity_poly.type
_entity_poly.pdbx_seq_one_letter_code
_entity_poly.pdbx_strand_id
1 'polypeptide(L)'
;MKSLAKNFPLEIVLVEKMDGKEVYLADVNINIFDAKEKLVLNVSTEGPFLLAKLPNGVYQITAEFNAVMKTKRVMINKNKHTRIVFLWAATDNSS
;
A
#
# COMPACT_ATOMS: atom_id res chain seq x y z
N MET A 1 12.07 -3.94 -19.66
CA MET A 1 11.02 -3.51 -18.71
C MET A 1 11.42 -2.19 -18.03
N LYS A 2 11.12 -1.01 -18.60
CA LYS A 2 11.51 0.30 -18.00
C LYS A 2 10.49 1.44 -18.21
N SER A 3 9.24 1.15 -18.60
CA SER A 3 8.31 2.21 -19.06
C SER A 3 7.12 2.51 -18.14
N LEU A 4 6.83 1.70 -17.11
CA LEU A 4 5.65 1.92 -16.26
C LEU A 4 5.97 2.76 -15.00
N ALA A 5 7.18 2.64 -14.44
CA ALA A 5 7.57 3.38 -13.22
C ALA A 5 7.57 4.92 -13.39
N LYS A 6 7.67 5.44 -14.62
CA LYS A 6 7.57 6.89 -14.89
C LYS A 6 6.15 7.45 -14.73
N ASN A 7 5.12 6.59 -14.79
CA ASN A 7 3.73 7.03 -14.81
C ASN A 7 3.01 6.80 -13.47
N PHE A 8 3.60 5.98 -12.59
CA PHE A 8 3.06 5.64 -11.28
C PHE A 8 4.04 6.07 -10.17
N PRO A 9 3.82 7.25 -9.56
CA PRO A 9 4.68 7.76 -8.51
C PRO A 9 4.54 7.01 -7.18
N LEU A 10 3.55 6.12 -7.02
CA LEU A 10 3.38 5.29 -5.84
C LEU A 10 3.31 3.80 -6.22
N GLU A 11 4.16 3.01 -5.56
CA GLU A 11 4.08 1.54 -5.49
C GLU A 11 3.87 1.10 -4.04
N ILE A 12 2.88 0.25 -3.82
CA ILE A 12 2.59 -0.37 -2.54
C ILE A 12 2.86 -1.86 -2.68
N VAL A 13 3.62 -2.42 -1.74
CA VAL A 13 3.93 -3.85 -1.66
C VAL A 13 3.32 -4.42 -0.39
N LEU A 14 2.69 -5.58 -0.52
CA LEU A 14 1.91 -6.21 0.54
C LEU A 14 2.51 -7.57 0.89
N VAL A 15 2.94 -7.71 2.15
CA VAL A 15 3.69 -8.87 2.61
C VAL A 15 3.24 -9.29 4.00
N GLU A 16 3.13 -10.58 4.25
CA GLU A 16 3.04 -11.15 5.59
C GLU A 16 4.32 -11.92 5.91
N LYS A 17 4.81 -11.78 7.14
CA LYS A 17 5.90 -12.58 7.67
C LYS A 17 5.35 -13.80 8.40
N MET A 18 5.57 -14.98 7.84
CA MET A 18 5.21 -16.28 8.40
C MET A 18 6.47 -17.13 8.59
N ASP A 19 6.73 -17.62 9.80
CA ASP A 19 7.85 -18.53 10.11
C ASP A 19 9.21 -18.08 9.55
N GLY A 20 9.48 -16.78 9.64
CA GLY A 20 10.73 -16.18 9.14
C GLY A 20 10.79 -15.94 7.63
N LYS A 21 9.73 -16.31 6.88
CA LYS A 21 9.61 -16.07 5.44
C LYS A 21 8.63 -14.93 5.15
N GLU A 22 8.90 -14.21 4.07
CA GLU A 22 8.01 -13.17 3.53
C GLU A 22 7.09 -13.80 2.48
N VAL A 23 5.79 -13.68 2.68
CA VAL A 23 4.73 -14.18 1.80
C VAL A 23 4.01 -12.98 1.20
N TYR A 24 3.87 -12.97 -0.12
CA TYR A 24 3.15 -11.93 -0.85
C TYR A 24 1.65 -12.08 -0.67
N LEU A 25 0.97 -10.97 -0.35
CA LEU A 25 -0.46 -10.96 -0.05
C LEU A 25 -1.32 -10.54 -1.24
N ALA A 26 -2.58 -10.97 -1.21
CA ALA A 26 -3.68 -10.45 -2.02
C ALA A 26 -4.88 -10.19 -1.10
N ASP A 27 -5.99 -9.70 -1.66
CA ASP A 27 -7.23 -9.38 -0.95
C ASP A 27 -7.06 -8.40 0.23
N VAL A 28 -6.08 -7.50 0.11
CA VAL A 28 -5.86 -6.43 1.08
C VAL A 28 -6.71 -5.23 0.69
N ASN A 29 -7.54 -4.75 1.61
CA ASN A 29 -8.33 -3.55 1.42
C ASN A 29 -7.44 -2.32 1.63
N ILE A 30 -7.25 -1.51 0.59
CA ILE A 30 -6.46 -0.29 0.60
C ILE A 30 -7.37 0.93 0.55
N ASN A 31 -7.23 1.82 1.52
CA ASN A 31 -7.81 3.16 1.48
C ASN A 31 -6.71 4.20 1.41
N ILE A 32 -6.87 5.17 0.52
CA ILE A 32 -5.98 6.33 0.42
C ILE A 32 -6.80 7.58 0.71
N PHE A 33 -6.35 8.34 1.69
CA PHE A 33 -6.91 9.63 2.09
C PHE A 33 -5.95 10.75 1.72
N ASP A 34 -6.47 11.87 1.22
CA ASP A 34 -5.67 13.06 1.00
C ASP A 34 -5.39 13.82 2.31
N ALA A 35 -4.68 14.94 2.22
CA ALA A 35 -4.33 15.77 3.38
C ALA A 35 -5.53 16.39 4.10
N LYS A 36 -6.74 16.34 3.51
CA LYS A 36 -8.00 16.81 4.09
C LYS A 36 -8.85 15.64 4.61
N GLU A 37 -8.26 14.46 4.77
CA GLU A 37 -8.93 13.23 5.22
C GLU A 37 -10.03 12.75 4.26
N LYS A 38 -10.02 13.22 3.01
CA LYS A 38 -10.96 12.77 1.98
C LYS A 38 -10.46 11.45 1.39
N LEU A 39 -11.32 10.44 1.37
CA LEU A 39 -11.07 9.19 0.66
C LEU A 39 -10.96 9.46 -0.86
N VAL A 40 -9.80 9.17 -1.44
CA VAL A 40 -9.50 9.37 -2.87
C VAL A 40 -9.30 8.06 -3.64
N LEU A 41 -9.06 6.96 -2.94
CA LEU A 41 -9.02 5.61 -3.50
C LEU A 41 -9.47 4.60 -2.45
N ASN A 42 -10.35 3.69 -2.84
CA ASN A 42 -10.66 2.45 -2.11
C ASN A 42 -10.57 1.30 -3.11
N VAL A 43 -9.76 0.28 -2.81
CA VAL A 43 -9.55 -0.87 -3.69
C VAL A 43 -9.15 -2.10 -2.88
N SER A 44 -9.68 -3.27 -3.23
CA SER A 44 -9.12 -4.55 -2.80
C SER A 44 -8.08 -5.02 -3.79
N THR A 45 -6.88 -5.38 -3.33
CA THR A 45 -5.79 -5.76 -4.22
C THR A 45 -5.87 -7.21 -4.67
N GLU A 46 -5.87 -7.48 -5.98
CA GLU A 46 -5.83 -8.86 -6.50
C GLU A 46 -4.44 -9.52 -6.41
N GLY A 47 -3.43 -8.77 -5.96
CA GLY A 47 -2.06 -9.25 -5.84
C GLY A 47 -1.20 -8.35 -4.97
N PRO A 48 0.09 -8.68 -4.80
CA PRO A 48 0.95 -8.06 -3.80
C PRO A 48 1.41 -6.66 -4.12
N PHE A 49 1.06 -6.14 -5.30
CA PHE A 49 1.48 -4.83 -5.77
C PHE A 49 0.26 -3.98 -6.13
N LEU A 50 0.23 -2.76 -5.61
CA LEU A 50 -0.69 -1.72 -6.09
C LEU A 50 0.11 -0.54 -6.62
N LEU A 51 -0.12 -0.20 -7.88
CA LEU A 51 0.45 0.99 -8.52
C LEU A 51 -0.62 2.08 -8.59
N ALA A 52 -0.37 3.22 -7.97
CA ALA A 52 -1.32 4.32 -7.91
C ALA A 52 -0.74 5.59 -8.54
N LYS A 53 -1.55 6.23 -9.38
CA LYS A 53 -1.24 7.53 -9.98
C LYS A 53 -1.89 8.65 -9.18
N LEU A 54 -1.19 9.10 -8.15
CA LEU A 54 -1.64 10.18 -7.29
C LEU A 54 -0.98 11.52 -7.68
N PRO A 55 -1.71 12.64 -7.58
CA PRO A 55 -1.13 13.98 -7.64
C PRO A 55 -0.03 14.19 -6.59
N ASN A 56 0.74 15.27 -6.77
CA ASN A 56 1.67 15.72 -5.74
C ASN A 56 0.91 16.07 -4.45
N GLY A 57 1.31 15.51 -3.32
CA GLY A 57 0.61 15.75 -2.07
C GLY A 57 1.02 14.81 -0.95
N VAL A 58 0.43 15.04 0.21
CA VAL A 58 0.56 14.15 1.37
C VAL A 58 -0.68 13.28 1.44
N TYR A 59 -0.47 11.99 1.63
CA TYR A 59 -1.54 10.99 1.70
C TYR A 59 -1.38 10.12 2.93
N GLN A 60 -2.51 9.72 3.50
CA GLN A 60 -2.58 8.64 4.47
C GLN A 60 -3.11 7.39 3.76
N ILE A 61 -2.37 6.30 3.86
CA ILE A 61 -2.72 5.03 3.26
C ILE A 61 -2.99 4.05 4.40
N THR A 62 -4.18 3.49 4.43
CA THR A 62 -4.50 2.36 5.30
C THR A 62 -4.58 1.10 4.47
N ALA A 63 -4.04 0.03 5.01
CA ALA A 63 -4.07 -1.29 4.43
C ALA A 63 -4.61 -2.25 5.49
N GLU A 64 -5.66 -2.98 5.15
CA GLU A 64 -6.33 -3.91 6.04
C GLU A 64 -6.29 -5.31 5.46
N PHE A 65 -5.75 -6.24 6.25
CA PHE A 65 -5.64 -7.65 5.92
C PHE A 65 -6.03 -8.45 7.15
N ASN A 66 -6.95 -9.42 7.01
CA ASN A 66 -7.45 -10.24 8.13
C ASN A 66 -7.85 -9.43 9.38
N ALA A 67 -8.61 -8.35 9.20
CA ALA A 67 -9.03 -7.41 10.25
C ALA A 67 -7.89 -6.62 10.94
N VAL A 68 -6.64 -6.80 10.51
CA VAL A 68 -5.49 -6.03 10.99
C VAL A 68 -5.23 -4.86 10.05
N MET A 69 -5.45 -3.66 10.56
CA MET A 69 -5.18 -2.41 9.83
C MET A 69 -3.78 -1.88 10.12
N LYS A 70 -3.04 -1.52 9.07
CA LYS A 70 -1.78 -0.78 9.14
C LYS A 70 -1.89 0.52 8.37
N THR A 71 -1.32 1.58 8.92
CA THR A 71 -1.41 2.93 8.35
C THR A 71 -0.03 3.50 8.07
N LYS A 72 0.14 4.13 6.91
CA LYS A 72 1.36 4.87 6.54
C LYS A 72 1.01 6.22 5.95
N ARG A 73 1.76 7.25 6.35
CA ARG A 73 1.71 8.57 5.75
C ARG A 73 2.85 8.72 4.74
N VAL A 74 2.54 9.17 3.53
CA VAL A 74 3.51 9.32 2.45
C VAL A 74 3.39 10.66 1.77
N MET A 75 4.52 11.20 1.32
CA MET A 75 4.55 12.34 0.41
C MET A 75 4.78 11.83 -1.01
N ILE A 76 3.84 12.11 -1.90
CA ILE A 76 3.92 11.79 -3.32
C ILE A 76 4.45 12.98 -4.09
N ASN A 77 5.44 12.73 -4.94
CA ASN A 77 5.95 13.68 -5.89
C ASN A 77 6.03 13.00 -7.26
N LYS A 78 5.33 13.53 -8.26
CA LYS A 78 5.23 13.00 -9.63
C LYS A 78 6.58 12.76 -10.31
N ASN A 79 7.64 13.43 -9.83
CA ASN A 79 8.99 13.27 -10.36
C ASN A 79 9.80 12.17 -9.63
N LYS A 80 9.25 11.56 -8.59
CA LYS A 80 9.88 10.53 -7.77
C LYS A 80 8.97 9.32 -7.67
N HIS A 81 9.57 8.15 -7.82
CA HIS A 81 8.90 6.90 -7.49
C HIS A 81 9.02 6.63 -5.99
N THR A 82 7.89 6.58 -5.30
CA THR A 82 7.78 6.26 -3.89
C THR A 82 7.28 4.84 -3.74
N ARG A 83 8.12 3.96 -3.18
CA ARG A 83 7.75 2.59 -2.84
C ARG A 83 7.53 2.47 -1.34
N ILE A 84 6.39 1.90 -0.95
CA ILE A 84 6.09 1.56 0.44
C ILE A 84 5.76 0.08 0.57
N VAL A 85 6.09 -0.50 1.71
CA VAL A 85 5.80 -1.89 2.04
C VAL A 85 4.92 -1.92 3.29
N PHE A 86 3.80 -2.64 3.22
CA PHE A 86 3.06 -3.05 4.41
C PHE A 86 3.45 -4.49 4.73
N LEU A 87 3.92 -4.69 5.96
CA LEU A 87 4.36 -5.97 6.47
C LEU A 87 3.48 -6.34 7.68
N TRP A 88 2.73 -7.43 7.57
CA TRP A 88 2.02 -8.07 8.68
C TRP A 88 2.87 -9.18 9.29
N ALA A 89 2.63 -9.49 10.56
CA ALA A 89 3.16 -10.71 11.19
C ALA A 89 2.04 -11.73 11.27
N ALA A 90 2.32 -13.03 11.06
CA ALA A 90 1.30 -14.08 11.20
C ALA A 90 0.60 -14.07 12.57
N THR A 91 1.32 -13.65 13.62
CA THR A 91 0.79 -13.49 14.98
C THR A 91 -0.21 -12.35 15.11
N ASP A 92 -0.20 -11.36 14.22
CA ASP A 92 -1.15 -10.23 14.18
C ASP A 92 -2.56 -10.75 13.78
N ASN A 93 -2.62 -11.84 13.01
CA ASN A 93 -3.86 -12.42 12.47
C ASN A 93 -4.43 -13.59 13.30
N SER A 94 -3.81 -13.92 14.45
CA SER A 94 -4.08 -15.16 15.22
C SER A 94 -4.78 -14.92 16.56
N SER A 95 -5.87 -14.15 16.59
CA SER A 95 -6.71 -13.94 17.80
C SER A 95 -8.08 -14.59 17.68
#